data_AF-A0A966V5S6-F1
#
_entry.id   AF-A0A966V5S6-F1
#
_cell.length_a   1.000
_cell.length_b   1.000
_cell.length_c   1.000
_cell.angle_alpha   90.00
_cell.angle_beta   90.00
_cell.angle_gamma   90.00
#
_symmetry.space_group_name_H-M   'P 1'
#
loop_
_entity.id
_entity.type
_entity.pdbx_description
1 polymer ?
#
loop_
_entity_poly.entity_id
_entity_poly.type
_entity_poly.pdbx_seq_one_letter_code
_entity_poly.pdbx_strand_id
1 'polypeptide(L)'
;MTVLSDQTIRTNIQTDLADNNAGLISARDVRQNMLDIIESLKYIVSSGDFDAAHPFVKDVRVKVNDSDPSNIDGGMLIVESGVQFANAVGNNRIQIEPYPGSTGIQHNGLAGLTIGDPHTQYLKLTGQRNMDANLGMGGPNNWINASGISMTNKMHGISFRYIDADEEIMHVGSGTTIKFDVDSSMMPTAKGSAQAWIRFNGSGNMQVLSSYNVTKLQRPLGPTSPGKFKIFFKPNTFADGNYVAVATSNARSDNDSGEDFSNNTVGIVERTKDYITFQVLNEAGAFVDAAVNDLVIFGNASGVIPSTGVTIENNPS
;
A
#
# COMPACT_ATOMS: atom_id res chain seq x y z
N MET A 1 -1.12 -55.70 -53.32
CA MET A 1 -2.58 -55.54 -53.49
C MET A 1 -2.80 -54.10 -53.88
N THR A 2 -3.18 -53.83 -55.12
CA THR A 2 -3.33 -52.46 -55.62
C THR A 2 -4.71 -51.95 -55.25
N VAL A 3 -4.78 -50.91 -54.42
CA VAL A 3 -6.04 -50.27 -54.07
C VAL A 3 -6.50 -49.45 -55.29
N LEU A 4 -7.69 -49.73 -55.79
CA LEU A 4 -8.27 -49.00 -56.92
C LEU A 4 -8.82 -47.65 -56.45
N SER A 5 -8.81 -46.64 -57.33
CA SER A 5 -9.41 -45.34 -57.02
C SER A 5 -10.95 -45.45 -56.92
N ASP A 6 -11.59 -44.58 -56.13
CA ASP A 6 -13.05 -44.52 -56.01
C ASP A 6 -13.74 -44.42 -57.37
N GLN A 7 -13.21 -43.56 -58.25
CA GLN A 7 -13.72 -43.41 -59.61
C GLN A 7 -13.65 -44.72 -60.40
N THR A 8 -12.52 -45.44 -60.29
CA THR A 8 -12.34 -46.75 -60.94
C THR A 8 -13.33 -47.79 -60.42
N ILE A 9 -13.55 -47.85 -59.10
CA ILE A 9 -14.48 -48.80 -58.48
C ILE A 9 -15.92 -48.50 -58.91
N ARG A 10 -16.34 -47.22 -58.90
CA ARG A 10 -17.68 -46.79 -59.35
C ARG A 10 -17.92 -47.15 -60.82
N THR A 11 -16.94 -46.91 -61.68
CA THR A 11 -17.02 -47.27 -63.09
C THR A 11 -17.14 -48.78 -63.26
N ASN A 12 -16.32 -49.59 -62.59
CA ASN A 12 -16.39 -51.05 -62.68
C ASN A 12 -17.74 -51.60 -62.20
N ILE A 13 -18.32 -51.05 -61.12
CA ILE A 13 -19.66 -51.45 -60.65
C ILE A 13 -20.74 -51.13 -61.69
N GLN A 14 -20.60 -50.01 -62.41
CA GLN A 14 -21.56 -49.62 -63.43
C GLN A 14 -21.45 -50.47 -64.70
N THR A 15 -20.24 -50.91 -65.07
CA THR A 15 -19.97 -51.62 -66.32
C THR A 15 -20.00 -53.14 -66.19
N ASP A 16 -19.56 -53.69 -65.06
CA ASP A 16 -19.26 -55.12 -64.94
C ASP A 16 -20.40 -55.92 -64.30
N LEU A 17 -21.37 -55.25 -63.67
CA LEU A 17 -22.61 -55.87 -63.21
C LEU A 17 -23.62 -55.91 -64.36
N ALA A 18 -23.62 -57.01 -65.11
CA ALA A 18 -24.55 -57.25 -66.20
C ALA A 18 -26.02 -57.35 -65.70
N ASP A 19 -26.95 -56.75 -66.45
CA ASP A 19 -28.39 -56.82 -66.17
C ASP A 19 -28.91 -58.25 -66.35
N ASN A 20 -29.06 -58.99 -65.25
CA ASN A 20 -29.81 -60.26 -65.25
C ASN A 20 -31.27 -59.98 -64.89
N ASN A 21 -32.08 -59.72 -65.92
CA ASN A 21 -33.44 -59.20 -65.80
C ASN A 21 -34.48 -60.28 -65.38
N ALA A 22 -34.17 -61.12 -64.40
CA ALA A 22 -34.96 -62.30 -64.04
C ALA A 22 -35.57 -62.27 -62.62
N GLY A 23 -35.71 -61.11 -61.97
CA GLY A 23 -36.33 -61.03 -60.63
C GLY A 23 -36.82 -59.64 -60.24
N LEU A 24 -37.60 -59.58 -59.15
CA LEU A 24 -38.20 -58.36 -58.56
C LEU A 24 -37.17 -57.30 -58.09
N ILE A 25 -35.88 -57.67 -58.07
CA ILE A 25 -34.76 -56.77 -57.80
C ILE A 25 -33.97 -56.69 -59.09
N SER A 26 -33.96 -55.51 -59.71
CA SER A 26 -33.19 -55.28 -60.93
C SER A 26 -31.70 -55.17 -60.60
N ALA A 27 -30.83 -55.54 -61.53
CA ALA A 27 -29.38 -55.33 -61.36
C ALA A 27 -29.02 -53.83 -61.22
N ARG A 28 -29.92 -52.92 -61.62
CA ARG A 28 -29.84 -51.49 -61.33
C ARG A 28 -30.00 -51.18 -59.85
N ASP A 29 -30.93 -51.85 -59.16
CA ASP A 29 -31.15 -51.65 -57.72
C ASP A 29 -29.92 -52.10 -56.92
N VAL A 30 -29.30 -53.22 -57.33
CA VAL A 30 -28.06 -53.70 -56.73
C VAL A 30 -26.90 -52.74 -56.98
N ARG A 31 -26.75 -52.21 -58.21
CA ARG A 31 -25.74 -51.19 -58.53
C ARG A 31 -25.89 -49.95 -57.67
N GLN A 32 -27.12 -49.45 -57.52
CA GLN A 32 -27.37 -48.25 -56.72
C GLN A 32 -27.03 -48.49 -55.25
N ASN A 33 -27.48 -49.61 -54.67
CA ASN A 33 -27.14 -49.95 -53.29
C ASN A 33 -25.62 -50.09 -53.07
N MET A 34 -24.87 -50.64 -54.03
CA MET A 34 -23.41 -50.74 -53.93
C MET A 34 -22.72 -49.38 -54.05
N LEU A 35 -23.22 -48.47 -54.89
CA LEU A 35 -22.74 -47.09 -54.95
C LEU A 35 -23.02 -46.37 -53.63
N ASP A 36 -24.20 -46.57 -53.04
CA ASP A 36 -24.58 -45.99 -51.76
C ASP A 36 -23.73 -46.56 -50.60
N ILE A 37 -23.36 -47.85 -50.66
CA ILE A 37 -22.44 -48.48 -49.69
C ILE A 37 -21.03 -47.90 -49.81
N ILE A 38 -20.49 -47.72 -51.02
CA ILE A 38 -19.16 -47.11 -51.22
C ILE A 38 -19.15 -45.67 -50.71
N GLU A 39 -20.21 -44.93 -51.00
CA GLU A 39 -20.38 -43.58 -50.48
C GLU A 39 -20.42 -43.58 -48.95
N SER A 40 -21.15 -44.51 -48.34
CA SER A 40 -21.24 -44.66 -46.89
C SER A 40 -19.91 -45.09 -46.24
N LEU A 41 -19.13 -45.96 -46.89
CA LEU A 41 -17.86 -46.47 -46.37
C LEU A 41 -16.78 -45.39 -46.24
N LYS A 42 -16.74 -44.41 -47.14
CA LYS A 42 -15.84 -43.24 -47.03
C LYS A 42 -16.00 -42.50 -45.71
N TYR A 43 -17.20 -42.54 -45.13
CA TYR A 43 -17.51 -41.86 -43.87
C TYR A 43 -17.30 -42.74 -42.63
N ILE A 44 -17.27 -44.08 -42.78
CA ILE A 44 -17.14 -45.02 -41.67
C ILE A 44 -15.67 -45.42 -41.42
N VAL A 45 -14.85 -45.53 -42.47
CA VAL A 45 -13.49 -46.09 -42.40
C VAL A 45 -12.40 -45.03 -42.60
N SER A 46 -12.73 -43.73 -42.50
CA SER A 46 -11.73 -42.66 -42.68
C SER A 46 -10.73 -42.63 -41.53
N SER A 47 -9.64 -43.39 -41.68
CA SER A 47 -8.43 -43.21 -40.89
C SER A 47 -7.76 -41.89 -41.30
N GLY A 48 -8.17 -40.81 -40.64
CA GLY A 48 -7.34 -39.68 -40.22
C GLY A 48 -6.66 -38.76 -41.25
N ASP A 49 -6.48 -39.15 -42.51
CA ASP A 49 -5.80 -38.33 -43.51
C ASP A 49 -6.78 -37.82 -44.55
N PHE A 50 -7.09 -36.53 -44.48
CA PHE A 50 -8.02 -35.88 -45.37
C PHE A 50 -7.28 -34.82 -46.19
N ASP A 51 -7.03 -35.12 -47.47
CA ASP A 51 -6.46 -34.17 -48.45
C ASP A 51 -7.42 -33.00 -48.80
N ALA A 52 -8.54 -32.85 -48.08
CA ALA A 52 -9.54 -31.82 -48.29
C ALA A 52 -9.63 -30.91 -47.06
N ALA A 53 -9.72 -29.59 -47.28
CA ALA A 53 -9.78 -28.58 -46.21
C ALA A 53 -10.99 -28.75 -45.27
N HIS A 54 -12.06 -29.43 -45.72
CA HIS A 54 -13.28 -29.67 -44.96
C HIS A 54 -13.75 -31.12 -45.15
N PRO A 55 -13.17 -32.08 -44.42
CA PRO A 55 -13.53 -33.50 -44.58
C PRO A 55 -14.93 -33.84 -44.09
N PHE A 56 -15.47 -33.02 -43.20
CA PHE A 56 -16.82 -33.17 -42.69
C PHE A 56 -17.74 -32.16 -43.36
N VAL A 57 -18.82 -32.66 -43.97
CA VAL A 57 -19.89 -31.85 -44.59
C VAL A 57 -20.73 -31.12 -43.52
N LYS A 58 -20.71 -31.60 -42.28
CA LYS A 58 -21.44 -31.04 -41.13
C LYS A 58 -20.51 -30.98 -39.92
N ASP A 59 -20.86 -30.14 -38.95
CA ASP A 59 -20.16 -30.08 -37.66
C ASP A 59 -20.10 -31.47 -37.01
N VAL A 60 -18.93 -31.82 -36.46
CA VAL A 60 -18.81 -32.98 -35.57
C VAL A 60 -19.55 -32.65 -34.28
N ARG A 61 -20.76 -33.21 -34.12
CA ARG A 61 -21.57 -33.05 -32.91
C ARG A 61 -21.45 -34.30 -32.07
N VAL A 62 -20.83 -34.19 -30.90
CA VAL A 62 -20.70 -35.32 -29.98
C VAL A 62 -21.92 -35.38 -29.08
N LYS A 63 -22.68 -36.47 -29.16
CA LYS A 63 -23.87 -36.70 -28.34
C LYS A 63 -23.47 -37.13 -26.93
N VAL A 64 -24.16 -36.63 -25.91
CA VAL A 64 -24.09 -37.15 -24.53
C VAL A 64 -24.38 -38.65 -24.55
N ASN A 65 -23.55 -39.42 -23.85
CA ASN A 65 -23.77 -40.85 -23.70
C ASN A 65 -24.85 -41.08 -22.65
N ASP A 66 -26.09 -41.39 -23.08
CA ASP A 66 -27.26 -41.60 -22.20
C ASP A 66 -27.10 -42.81 -21.23
N SER A 67 -25.99 -43.54 -21.28
CA SER A 67 -25.71 -44.69 -20.41
C SER A 67 -24.93 -44.37 -19.13
N ASP A 68 -24.46 -43.13 -18.95
CA ASP A 68 -23.82 -42.66 -17.72
C ASP A 68 -24.62 -41.49 -17.10
N PRO A 69 -25.39 -41.72 -16.03
CA PRO A 69 -26.21 -40.68 -15.39
C PRO A 69 -25.41 -39.53 -14.78
N SER A 70 -24.09 -39.66 -14.65
CA SER A 70 -23.21 -38.63 -14.10
C SER A 70 -22.68 -37.65 -15.14
N ASN A 71 -22.83 -37.96 -16.44
CA ASN A 71 -22.35 -37.11 -17.52
C ASN A 71 -23.47 -36.16 -18.01
N ILE A 72 -23.58 -35.00 -17.36
CA ILE A 72 -24.57 -33.96 -17.67
C ILE A 72 -24.13 -32.96 -18.74
N ASP A 73 -22.84 -32.95 -19.14
CA ASP A 73 -22.23 -31.77 -19.80
C ASP A 73 -21.70 -31.97 -21.22
N GLY A 74 -21.85 -33.13 -21.85
CA GLY A 74 -21.61 -33.25 -23.29
C GLY A 74 -21.00 -34.57 -23.74
N GLY A 75 -21.07 -34.81 -25.05
CA GLY A 75 -20.36 -35.92 -25.67
C GLY A 75 -18.83 -35.70 -25.64
N MET A 76 -18.06 -36.78 -25.59
CA MET A 76 -16.59 -36.74 -25.51
C MET A 76 -15.92 -36.87 -26.89
N LEU A 77 -15.13 -35.87 -27.28
CA LEU A 77 -14.22 -35.95 -28.43
C LEU A 77 -12.81 -36.31 -27.92
N ILE A 78 -12.29 -37.47 -28.31
CA ILE A 78 -10.91 -37.87 -28.03
C ILE A 78 -10.10 -37.65 -29.32
N VAL A 79 -9.02 -36.87 -29.23
CA VAL A 79 -8.08 -36.64 -30.31
C VAL A 79 -6.70 -37.14 -29.91
N GLU A 80 -6.04 -37.91 -30.77
CA GLU A 80 -4.70 -38.44 -30.49
C GLU A 80 -3.60 -37.45 -30.87
N SER A 81 -3.86 -36.57 -31.85
CA SER A 81 -2.89 -35.61 -32.39
C SER A 81 -3.16 -34.16 -31.97
N GLY A 82 -4.04 -33.93 -30.99
CA GLY A 82 -4.41 -32.60 -30.48
C GLY A 82 -5.43 -31.84 -31.33
N VAL A 83 -5.81 -30.63 -30.88
CA VAL A 83 -6.76 -29.75 -31.57
C VAL A 83 -6.06 -28.45 -31.97
N GLN A 84 -6.22 -28.04 -33.23
CA GLN A 84 -5.78 -26.72 -33.68
C GLN A 84 -6.97 -25.76 -33.71
N PHE A 85 -6.89 -24.68 -32.94
CA PHE A 85 -7.88 -23.59 -32.98
C PHE A 85 -7.43 -22.51 -33.96
N ALA A 86 -8.33 -22.03 -34.81
CA ALA A 86 -8.08 -20.86 -35.64
C ALA A 86 -8.02 -19.62 -34.74
N ASN A 87 -6.82 -19.21 -34.35
CA ASN A 87 -6.63 -18.07 -33.46
C ASN A 87 -6.14 -16.85 -34.26
N ALA A 88 -6.71 -15.67 -34.00
CA ALA A 88 -6.35 -14.43 -34.70
C ALA A 88 -4.89 -14.00 -34.46
N VAL A 89 -4.26 -14.54 -33.41
CA VAL A 89 -2.94 -14.17 -32.92
C VAL A 89 -1.86 -15.17 -33.38
N GLY A 90 -1.75 -15.35 -34.70
CA GLY A 90 -0.53 -15.72 -35.43
C GLY A 90 0.12 -17.10 -35.21
N ASN A 91 -0.26 -17.88 -34.20
CA ASN A 91 0.39 -19.15 -33.89
C ASN A 91 -0.66 -20.26 -33.92
N ASN A 92 -0.89 -20.80 -35.12
CA ASN A 92 -1.69 -21.98 -35.43
C ASN A 92 -1.09 -23.27 -34.81
N ARG A 93 -0.80 -23.24 -33.51
CA ARG A 93 -0.19 -24.34 -32.77
C ARG A 93 -1.26 -25.34 -32.37
N ILE A 94 -0.89 -26.61 -32.43
CA ILE A 94 -1.72 -27.71 -31.97
C ILE A 94 -1.69 -27.70 -30.44
N GLN A 95 -2.86 -27.66 -29.83
CA GLN A 95 -3.01 -27.87 -28.40
C GLN A 95 -3.06 -29.38 -28.14
N ILE A 96 -1.98 -29.90 -27.57
CA ILE A 96 -1.82 -31.33 -27.20
C ILE A 96 -2.13 -31.59 -25.72
N GLU A 97 -2.15 -30.56 -24.89
CA GLU A 97 -2.50 -30.63 -23.46
C GLU A 97 -3.75 -29.78 -23.18
N PRO A 98 -4.65 -30.21 -22.27
CA PRO A 98 -5.82 -29.42 -21.89
C PRO A 98 -5.43 -28.03 -21.37
N TYR A 99 -6.16 -27.00 -21.79
CA TYR A 99 -5.99 -25.67 -21.22
C TYR A 99 -6.57 -25.70 -19.79
N PRO A 100 -5.76 -25.47 -18.75
CA PRO A 100 -6.19 -25.66 -17.37
C PRO A 100 -7.17 -24.57 -16.88
N GLY A 101 -7.58 -23.63 -17.74
CA GLY A 101 -8.42 -22.49 -17.39
C GLY A 101 -7.61 -21.30 -16.86
N SER A 102 -8.25 -20.13 -16.76
CA SER A 102 -7.60 -18.90 -16.27
C SER A 102 -7.13 -19.00 -14.82
N THR A 103 -7.72 -19.89 -14.02
CA THR A 103 -7.37 -20.15 -12.63
C THR A 103 -6.39 -21.31 -12.45
N GLY A 104 -6.21 -22.16 -13.48
CA GLY A 104 -5.34 -23.34 -13.44
C GLY A 104 -3.94 -23.09 -14.00
N ILE A 105 -3.64 -21.86 -14.44
CA ILE A 105 -2.28 -21.47 -14.84
C ILE A 105 -1.39 -21.48 -13.59
N GLN A 106 -0.45 -22.43 -13.51
CA GLN A 106 0.59 -22.39 -12.49
C GLN A 106 1.64 -21.34 -12.86
N HIS A 107 1.63 -20.20 -12.16
CA HIS A 107 2.55 -19.08 -12.43
C HIS A 107 4.03 -19.49 -12.37
N ASN A 108 4.39 -20.47 -11.53
CA ASN A 108 5.75 -21.01 -11.43
C ASN A 108 6.21 -21.81 -12.66
N GLY A 109 5.28 -22.26 -13.51
CA GLY A 109 5.55 -22.99 -14.75
C GLY A 109 5.72 -22.08 -15.97
N LEU A 110 5.52 -20.77 -15.82
CA LEU A 110 5.74 -19.78 -16.87
C LEU A 110 7.25 -19.52 -17.02
N ALA A 111 7.92 -20.41 -17.75
CA ALA A 111 9.23 -20.22 -18.40
C ALA A 111 10.30 -19.44 -17.60
N GLY A 112 10.82 -20.01 -16.51
CA GLY A 112 12.11 -19.60 -15.93
C GLY A 112 12.06 -18.49 -14.88
N LEU A 113 10.88 -18.11 -14.41
CA LEU A 113 10.71 -17.15 -13.30
C LEU A 113 11.12 -17.74 -11.92
N THR A 114 11.54 -19.01 -11.87
CA THR A 114 11.92 -19.72 -10.64
C THR A 114 13.36 -19.48 -10.18
N ILE A 115 14.19 -18.74 -10.93
CA ILE A 115 15.52 -18.31 -10.48
C ILE A 115 15.49 -16.81 -10.18
N GLY A 116 15.31 -16.47 -8.91
CA GLY A 116 15.34 -15.09 -8.40
C GLY A 116 14.01 -14.56 -7.88
N ASP A 117 13.89 -13.23 -7.83
CA ASP A 117 12.67 -12.48 -7.51
C ASP A 117 12.12 -11.86 -8.81
N PRO A 118 11.31 -12.61 -9.58
CA PRO A 118 10.85 -12.22 -10.91
C PRO A 118 9.84 -11.06 -10.89
N HIS A 119 9.26 -10.76 -9.73
CA HIS A 119 8.24 -9.74 -9.58
C HIS A 119 8.82 -8.52 -8.85
N THR A 120 9.63 -7.73 -9.56
CA THR A 120 10.20 -6.47 -9.04
C THR A 120 9.15 -5.44 -8.63
N GLN A 121 7.87 -5.71 -8.91
CA GLN A 121 6.72 -4.90 -8.51
C GLN A 121 6.28 -5.12 -7.05
N TYR A 122 6.71 -6.22 -6.41
CA TYR A 122 6.35 -6.54 -5.03
C TYR A 122 7.50 -6.29 -4.06
N LEU A 123 7.15 -6.03 -2.79
CA LEU A 123 8.10 -6.03 -1.69
C LEU A 123 8.66 -7.46 -1.51
N LYS A 124 9.99 -7.61 -1.55
CA LYS A 124 10.63 -8.91 -1.35
C LYS A 124 10.34 -9.48 0.03
N LEU A 125 10.00 -10.76 0.10
CA LEU A 125 9.76 -11.49 1.36
C LEU A 125 10.97 -11.47 2.31
N THR A 126 12.20 -11.36 1.79
CA THR A 126 13.45 -11.47 2.57
C THR A 126 14.10 -10.14 2.93
N GLY A 127 13.57 -9.00 2.47
CA GLY A 127 14.09 -7.67 2.83
C GLY A 127 15.50 -7.32 2.35
N GLN A 128 16.11 -8.13 1.46
CA GLN A 128 17.52 -7.96 1.05
C GLN A 128 17.78 -6.90 -0.03
N ARG A 129 16.75 -6.36 -0.71
CA ARG A 129 16.90 -5.31 -1.73
C ARG A 129 16.40 -3.99 -1.17
N ASN A 130 17.19 -2.93 -1.35
CA ASN A 130 16.78 -1.57 -1.03
C ASN A 130 15.53 -1.19 -1.84
N MET A 131 14.63 -0.41 -1.24
CA MET A 131 13.58 0.24 -2.02
C MET A 131 14.21 1.40 -2.78
N ASP A 132 14.32 1.28 -4.11
CA ASP A 132 14.94 2.31 -4.97
C ASP A 132 13.97 3.48 -5.31
N ALA A 133 12.73 3.42 -4.79
CA ALA A 133 11.70 4.45 -4.97
C ALA A 133 10.79 4.57 -3.73
N ASN A 134 10.01 5.65 -3.68
CA ASN A 134 9.03 5.90 -2.62
C ASN A 134 7.97 4.78 -2.56
N LEU A 135 7.58 4.39 -1.34
CA LEU A 135 6.49 3.44 -1.13
C LEU A 135 5.14 4.16 -1.18
N GLY A 136 4.38 3.96 -2.26
CA GLY A 136 3.02 4.50 -2.37
C GLY A 136 2.07 3.80 -1.41
N MET A 137 1.55 4.54 -0.42
CA MET A 137 0.48 4.08 0.45
C MET A 137 -0.84 4.66 -0.06
N GLY A 138 -1.73 3.83 -0.62
CA GLY A 138 -2.89 4.24 -1.43
C GLY A 138 -4.01 5.04 -0.72
N GLY A 139 -3.71 6.25 -0.25
CA GLY A 139 -4.63 7.14 0.49
C GLY A 139 -4.31 7.27 1.99
N PRO A 140 -4.91 8.26 2.68
CA PRO A 140 -4.51 8.70 4.03
C PRO A 140 -4.82 7.70 5.14
N ASN A 141 -5.57 6.63 4.84
CA ASN A 141 -6.00 5.62 5.82
C ASN A 141 -5.14 4.36 5.81
N ASN A 142 -4.05 4.34 5.03
CA ASN A 142 -3.14 3.21 5.02
C ASN A 142 -2.02 3.43 6.04
N TRP A 143 -1.83 2.44 6.90
CA TRP A 143 -0.88 2.49 8.01
C TRP A 143 0.15 1.38 7.86
N ILE A 144 1.43 1.72 8.05
CA ILE A 144 2.51 0.76 8.22
C ILE A 144 2.43 0.24 9.64
N ASN A 145 2.04 -1.01 9.80
CA ASN A 145 1.84 -1.63 11.11
C ASN A 145 2.29 -3.09 11.12
N ALA A 146 2.56 -3.64 12.31
CA ALA A 146 3.11 -4.98 12.46
C ALA A 146 2.20 -6.11 11.94
N SER A 147 0.89 -5.89 11.86
CA SER A 147 -0.04 -6.90 11.32
C SER A 147 -0.06 -6.95 9.80
N GLY A 148 0.42 -5.90 9.12
CA GLY A 148 0.35 -5.77 7.66
C GLY A 148 -1.08 -5.65 7.11
N ILE A 149 -2.09 -5.57 7.97
CA ILE A 149 -3.51 -5.47 7.58
C ILE A 149 -3.90 -3.99 7.54
N SER A 150 -4.61 -3.58 6.48
CA SER A 150 -5.30 -2.29 6.45
C SER A 150 -6.42 -2.32 7.49
N MET A 151 -6.25 -1.60 8.59
CA MET A 151 -7.19 -1.62 9.70
C MET A 151 -8.19 -0.47 9.56
N THR A 152 -9.38 -0.75 9.05
CA THR A 152 -10.50 0.20 9.11
C THR A 152 -10.78 0.53 10.58
N ASN A 153 -10.72 1.82 10.93
CA ASN A 153 -11.00 2.36 12.28
C ASN A 153 -9.98 2.06 13.40
N LYS A 154 -8.76 1.57 13.08
CA LYS A 154 -7.67 1.51 14.07
C LYS A 154 -6.45 2.29 13.59
N MET A 155 -6.12 3.35 14.31
CA MET A 155 -4.91 4.16 14.07
C MET A 155 -3.72 3.51 14.77
N HIS A 156 -3.19 2.42 14.21
CA HIS A 156 -1.99 1.73 14.71
C HIS A 156 -0.88 1.82 13.67
N GLY A 157 0.35 2.08 14.13
CA GLY A 157 1.52 2.21 13.27
C GLY A 157 1.81 3.64 12.84
N ILE A 158 2.42 3.77 11.66
CA ILE A 158 2.85 5.04 11.06
C ILE A 158 2.11 5.22 9.73
N SER A 159 1.58 6.41 9.47
CA SER A 159 1.07 6.78 8.15
C SER A 159 1.64 8.12 7.69
N PHE A 160 1.64 8.33 6.38
CA PHE A 160 2.14 9.54 5.75
C PHE A 160 1.00 10.20 4.99
N ARG A 161 0.81 11.49 5.22
CA ARG A 161 -0.16 12.31 4.51
C ARG A 161 0.59 13.35 3.71
N TYR A 162 0.69 13.10 2.41
CA TYR A 162 1.12 14.09 1.43
C TYR A 162 0.15 15.28 1.45
N ILE A 163 0.68 16.49 1.60
CA ILE A 163 -0.08 17.74 1.50
C ILE A 163 0.21 18.37 0.14
N ASP A 164 1.48 18.67 -0.13
CA ASP A 164 1.97 19.20 -1.40
C ASP A 164 3.46 18.84 -1.60
N ALA A 165 4.11 19.46 -2.59
CA ALA A 165 5.48 19.14 -2.97
C ALA A 165 6.52 19.46 -1.88
N ASP A 166 6.18 20.37 -0.95
CA ASP A 166 7.08 20.87 0.09
C ASP A 166 6.66 20.40 1.50
N GLU A 167 5.43 19.91 1.68
CA GLU A 167 4.89 19.49 2.98
C GLU A 167 4.33 18.05 2.98
N GLU A 168 4.81 17.26 3.93
CA GLU A 168 4.27 15.96 4.30
C GLU A 168 4.10 15.88 5.82
N ILE A 169 3.01 15.28 6.28
CA ILE A 169 2.79 14.99 7.70
C ILE A 169 2.89 13.50 7.95
N MET A 170 3.80 13.13 8.86
CA MET A 170 3.85 11.80 9.46
C MET A 170 2.86 11.74 10.63
N HIS A 171 1.95 10.77 10.58
CA HIS A 171 1.05 10.45 11.68
C HIS A 171 1.55 9.21 12.43
N VAL A 172 1.58 9.32 13.76
CA VAL A 172 1.80 8.18 14.66
C VAL A 172 0.44 7.83 15.28
N GLY A 173 0.00 6.60 15.06
CA GLY A 173 -1.33 6.17 15.46
C GLY A 173 -1.49 6.15 16.98
N SER A 174 -2.68 6.44 17.50
CA SER A 174 -2.94 6.53 18.95
C SER A 174 -2.67 5.24 19.73
N GLY A 175 -2.67 4.09 19.06
CA GLY A 175 -2.26 2.79 19.65
C GLY A 175 -0.76 2.49 19.52
N THR A 176 0.07 3.47 19.16
CA THR A 176 1.49 3.31 18.86
C THR A 176 2.34 4.07 19.87
N THR A 177 3.46 3.50 20.30
CA THR A 177 4.46 4.16 21.13
C THR A 177 5.80 4.07 20.44
N ILE A 178 6.52 5.18 20.35
CA ILE A 178 7.90 5.19 19.86
C ILE A 178 8.79 4.72 21.01
N LYS A 179 9.57 3.66 20.80
CA LYS A 179 10.56 3.15 21.75
C LYS A 179 11.95 3.32 21.18
N PHE A 180 12.87 3.86 21.97
CA PHE A 180 14.28 3.93 21.64
C PHE A 180 14.98 2.73 22.27
N ASP A 181 15.42 1.77 21.45
CA ASP A 181 15.94 0.50 21.97
C ASP A 181 17.30 0.63 22.68
N VAL A 182 18.06 1.69 22.39
CA VAL A 182 19.37 1.94 23.00
C VAL A 182 19.27 2.16 24.51
N ASP A 183 18.26 2.91 24.96
CA ASP A 183 18.06 3.29 26.36
C ASP A 183 16.71 2.83 26.94
N SER A 184 15.91 2.13 26.14
CA SER A 184 14.53 1.71 26.46
C SER A 184 13.57 2.85 26.78
N SER A 185 13.91 4.09 26.43
CA SER A 185 12.98 5.21 26.59
C SER A 185 11.78 5.05 25.66
N MET A 186 10.62 5.48 26.15
CA MET A 186 9.36 5.40 25.43
C MET A 186 8.73 6.79 25.35
N MET A 187 8.27 7.15 24.16
CA MET A 187 7.55 8.37 23.88
C MET A 187 6.11 8.02 23.48
N PRO A 188 5.19 7.85 24.46
CA PRO A 188 3.79 7.57 24.18
C PRO A 188 3.07 8.79 23.60
N THR A 189 3.58 9.99 23.89
CA THR A 189 3.11 11.26 23.33
C THR A 189 4.28 12.26 23.27
N ALA A 190 4.17 13.27 22.42
CA ALA A 190 5.09 14.41 22.43
C ALA A 190 4.79 15.45 23.53
N LYS A 191 3.91 15.17 24.50
CA LYS A 191 3.58 16.11 25.58
C LYS A 191 4.80 16.53 26.41
N GLY A 192 5.75 15.61 26.59
CA GLY A 192 6.98 15.86 27.35
C GLY A 192 8.03 16.66 26.58
N SER A 193 7.79 16.98 25.31
CA SER A 193 8.68 17.80 24.50
C SER A 193 8.27 19.26 24.60
N ALA A 194 9.27 20.13 24.78
CA ALA A 194 9.03 21.57 24.81
C ALA A 194 8.47 22.04 23.46
N GLN A 195 7.32 22.73 23.48
CA GLN A 195 6.72 23.33 22.28
C GLN A 195 7.40 24.65 21.89
N ALA A 196 7.99 25.34 22.87
CA ALA A 196 8.86 26.49 22.65
C ALA A 196 9.90 26.58 23.78
N TRP A 197 11.07 27.11 23.47
CA TRP A 197 12.08 27.47 24.46
C TRP A 197 12.99 28.58 23.95
N ILE A 198 13.60 29.31 24.87
CA ILE A 198 14.58 30.35 24.56
C ILE A 198 15.62 30.44 25.68
N ARG A 199 16.88 30.62 25.26
CA ARG A 199 17.99 31.02 26.11
C ARG A 199 18.49 32.39 25.65
N PHE A 200 18.59 33.36 26.55
CA PHE A 200 18.95 34.73 26.21
C PHE A 200 19.74 35.44 27.30
N ASN A 201 20.59 36.37 26.85
CA ASN A 201 21.20 37.37 27.69
C ASN A 201 20.28 38.60 27.72
N GLY A 202 19.80 38.94 28.92
CA GLY A 202 18.95 40.09 29.20
C GLY A 202 19.71 41.29 29.80
N SER A 203 20.99 41.16 30.12
CA SER A 203 21.85 42.25 30.61
C SER A 203 22.65 42.89 29.48
N GLY A 204 23.14 44.11 29.72
CA GLY A 204 23.91 44.87 28.73
C GLY A 204 23.16 44.98 27.39
N ASN A 205 23.78 44.46 26.32
CA ASN A 205 23.14 44.33 25.02
C ASN A 205 22.35 43.02 24.94
N MET A 206 21.02 43.14 24.98
CA MET A 206 20.11 42.00 24.94
C MET A 206 20.36 41.14 23.68
N GLN A 207 20.55 39.84 23.89
CA GLN A 207 20.85 38.89 22.82
C GLN A 207 20.14 37.55 23.04
N VAL A 208 19.55 37.00 21.98
CA VAL A 208 19.08 35.61 21.96
C VAL A 208 20.28 34.71 21.65
N LEU A 209 20.58 33.78 22.55
CA LEU A 209 21.69 32.83 22.38
C LEU A 209 21.24 31.59 21.62
N SER A 210 20.04 31.09 21.91
CA SER A 210 19.42 29.99 21.19
C SER A 210 17.91 29.98 21.44
N SER A 211 17.12 29.45 20.50
CA SER A 211 15.67 29.39 20.65
C SER A 211 15.00 28.37 19.72
N TYR A 212 13.79 27.98 20.07
CA TYR A 212 12.89 27.15 19.25
C TYR A 212 11.45 27.69 19.34
N ASN A 213 10.80 27.85 18.19
CA ASN A 213 9.44 28.42 18.06
C ASN A 213 9.24 29.81 18.72
N VAL A 214 10.31 30.61 18.83
CA VAL A 214 10.27 32.01 19.28
C VAL A 214 10.60 32.94 18.12
N THR A 215 9.83 34.01 17.96
CA THR A 215 9.98 34.99 16.86
C THR A 215 10.60 36.30 17.31
N LYS A 216 10.39 36.70 18.57
CA LYS A 216 10.85 38.00 19.06
C LYS A 216 11.06 37.98 20.57
N LEU A 217 12.18 38.54 21.01
CA LEU A 217 12.42 38.95 22.40
C LEU A 217 12.35 40.48 22.45
N GLN A 218 11.51 41.01 23.34
CA GLN A 218 11.29 42.45 23.47
C GLN A 218 11.38 42.88 24.93
N ARG A 219 11.98 44.06 25.16
CA ARG A 219 11.85 44.79 26.42
C ARG A 219 10.73 45.84 26.27
N PRO A 220 9.55 45.68 26.90
CA PRO A 220 8.34 46.46 26.55
C PRO A 220 8.48 47.98 26.70
N LEU A 221 9.32 48.46 27.61
CA LEU A 221 9.56 49.90 27.86
C LEU A 221 11.00 50.31 27.55
N GLY A 222 11.74 49.51 26.77
CA GLY A 222 13.16 49.77 26.49
C GLY A 222 14.03 49.63 27.75
N PRO A 223 15.29 50.12 27.71
CA PRO A 223 16.29 49.90 28.76
C PRO A 223 15.88 50.32 30.18
N THR A 224 14.88 51.19 30.31
CA THR A 224 14.39 51.74 31.58
C THR A 224 13.53 50.76 32.39
N SER A 225 13.23 49.57 31.85
CA SER A 225 12.55 48.48 32.56
C SER A 225 13.45 47.27 32.68
N PRO A 226 14.41 47.27 33.61
CA PRO A 226 15.25 46.11 33.87
C PRO A 226 14.39 44.91 34.26
N GLY A 227 14.84 43.72 33.92
CA GLY A 227 14.24 42.45 34.32
C GLY A 227 12.84 42.21 33.78
N LYS A 228 12.36 42.94 32.76
CA LYS A 228 11.02 42.77 32.19
C LYS A 228 11.08 42.48 30.70
N PHE A 229 10.71 41.26 30.32
CA PHE A 229 10.78 40.79 28.93
C PHE A 229 9.42 40.27 28.45
N LYS A 230 9.16 40.46 27.16
CA LYS A 230 8.07 39.81 26.40
C LYS A 230 8.69 38.94 25.31
N ILE A 231 8.31 37.67 25.32
CA ILE A 231 8.80 36.65 24.39
C ILE A 231 7.63 36.23 23.52
N PHE A 232 7.76 36.41 22.21
CA PHE A 232 6.71 36.13 21.22
C PHE A 232 6.99 34.80 20.53
N PHE A 233 5.94 34.03 20.29
CA PHE A 233 6.03 32.71 19.67
C PHE A 233 5.86 32.79 18.16
N LYS A 234 6.21 31.71 17.47
CA LYS A 234 5.81 31.51 16.08
C LYS A 234 4.28 31.36 16.01
N PRO A 235 3.60 31.90 14.99
CA PRO A 235 2.16 31.71 14.83
C PRO A 235 1.77 30.23 14.89
N ASN A 236 0.63 29.94 15.51
CA ASN A 236 0.09 28.58 15.67
C ASN A 236 0.92 27.62 16.56
N THR A 237 1.88 28.13 17.36
CA THR A 237 2.61 27.28 18.33
C THR A 237 1.70 26.83 19.47
N PHE A 238 0.87 27.73 20.00
CA PHE A 238 -0.07 27.46 21.09
C PHE A 238 -1.50 27.82 20.66
N ALA A 239 -2.48 27.05 21.13
CA ALA A 239 -3.90 27.33 20.88
C ALA A 239 -4.43 28.48 21.76
N ASP A 240 -3.95 28.56 23.00
CA ASP A 240 -4.33 29.54 24.02
C ASP A 240 -3.17 29.82 25.00
N GLY A 241 -3.45 30.50 26.11
CA GLY A 241 -2.48 30.74 27.20
C GLY A 241 -2.37 29.62 28.24
N ASN A 242 -3.07 28.50 28.07
CA ASN A 242 -3.16 27.41 29.04
C ASN A 242 -2.04 26.38 28.83
N TYR A 243 -0.81 26.82 29.04
CA TYR A 243 0.39 25.98 28.98
C TYR A 243 1.22 26.08 30.26
N VAL A 244 2.07 25.08 30.46
CA VAL A 244 3.04 25.02 31.56
C VAL A 244 4.34 25.64 31.08
N ALA A 245 4.94 26.50 31.92
CA ALA A 245 6.20 27.15 31.63
C ALA A 245 7.12 27.03 32.85
N VAL A 246 8.39 26.73 32.60
CA VAL A 246 9.47 26.66 33.59
C VAL A 246 10.55 27.61 33.14
N ALA A 247 11.04 28.44 34.07
CA ALA A 247 12.05 29.42 33.76
C ALA A 247 13.08 29.53 34.87
N THR A 248 14.30 29.89 34.48
CA THR A 248 15.42 30.16 35.37
C THR A 248 16.13 31.42 34.94
N SER A 249 16.76 32.08 35.91
CA SER A 249 17.62 33.22 35.67
C SER A 249 18.77 33.16 36.67
N ASN A 250 19.90 33.80 36.38
CA ASN A 250 20.95 34.00 37.38
C ASN A 250 20.80 35.31 38.18
N ALA A 251 19.91 36.22 37.74
CA ALA A 251 19.70 37.56 38.33
C ALA A 251 20.99 38.37 38.57
N ARG A 252 22.00 38.18 37.72
CA ARG A 252 23.26 38.92 37.73
C ARG A 252 23.56 39.45 36.34
N SER A 253 24.20 40.61 36.27
CA SER A 253 24.51 41.28 35.00
C SER A 253 25.59 40.58 34.17
N ASP A 254 26.30 39.61 34.74
CA ASP A 254 27.40 38.84 34.17
C ASP A 254 27.21 37.33 34.44
N ASN A 255 28.10 36.53 33.85
CA ASN A 255 28.14 35.07 33.97
C ASN A 255 29.57 34.53 33.75
N ASP A 256 30.57 35.29 34.20
CA ASP A 256 32.00 35.03 34.04
C ASP A 256 32.49 33.93 35.01
N SER A 257 31.76 33.70 36.11
CA SER A 257 32.09 32.73 37.14
C SER A 257 30.88 31.89 37.58
N GLY A 258 31.16 30.74 38.22
CA GLY A 258 30.12 29.92 38.86
C GLY A 258 29.48 30.58 40.09
N GLU A 259 30.06 31.68 40.59
CA GLU A 259 29.54 32.46 41.72
C GLU A 259 28.56 33.56 41.26
N ASP A 260 28.42 33.77 39.95
CA ASP A 260 27.58 34.83 39.35
C ASP A 260 26.11 34.42 39.32
N PHE A 261 25.58 34.12 40.51
CA PHE A 261 24.16 33.93 40.76
C PHE A 261 23.71 34.68 42.02
N SER A 262 22.39 34.81 42.16
CA SER A 262 21.72 35.34 43.36
C SER A 262 20.42 34.60 43.53
N ASN A 263 19.86 34.52 44.76
CA ASN A 263 18.48 34.06 44.84
C ASN A 263 17.60 35.07 44.08
N ASN A 264 16.67 34.52 43.32
CA ASN A 264 15.77 35.29 42.49
C ASN A 264 14.44 34.59 42.37
N THR A 265 13.48 35.29 41.79
CA THR A 265 12.24 34.70 41.35
C THR A 265 12.01 35.08 39.90
N VAL A 266 11.79 34.08 39.06
CA VAL A 266 11.32 34.33 37.70
C VAL A 266 9.79 34.30 37.69
N GLY A 267 9.21 35.48 37.49
CA GLY A 267 7.77 35.66 37.35
C GLY A 267 7.32 35.42 35.91
N ILE A 268 6.40 34.47 35.75
CA ILE A 268 5.69 34.23 34.49
C ILE A 268 4.20 34.54 34.72
N VAL A 269 3.81 35.78 34.41
CA VAL A 269 2.50 36.32 34.83
C VAL A 269 1.50 36.30 33.68
N GLU A 270 1.74 37.08 32.64
CA GLU A 270 0.90 37.16 31.45
C GLU A 270 1.28 36.07 30.46
N ARG A 271 0.34 35.18 30.16
CA ARG A 271 0.45 34.08 29.20
C ARG A 271 -0.66 34.19 28.17
N THR A 272 -0.29 34.22 26.90
CA THR A 272 -1.22 34.21 25.77
C THR A 272 -0.74 33.20 24.73
N LYS A 273 -1.56 32.94 23.71
CA LYS A 273 -1.14 32.11 22.57
C LYS A 273 0.02 32.70 21.76
N ASP A 274 0.18 34.03 21.78
CA ASP A 274 1.12 34.75 20.92
C ASP A 274 2.40 35.14 21.66
N TYR A 275 2.33 35.33 22.97
CA TYR A 275 3.47 35.73 23.79
C TYR A 275 3.32 35.40 25.27
N ILE A 276 4.45 35.46 25.96
CA ILE A 276 4.58 35.31 27.41
C ILE A 276 5.42 36.43 28.00
N THR A 277 5.14 36.80 29.25
CA THR A 277 6.00 37.71 30.02
C THR A 277 6.97 36.94 30.88
N PHE A 278 8.21 37.40 30.92
CA PHE A 278 9.30 36.87 31.74
C PHE A 278 9.83 38.03 32.59
N GLN A 279 9.74 37.89 33.90
CA GLN A 279 10.16 38.93 34.84
C GLN A 279 11.17 38.37 35.83
N VAL A 280 12.27 39.09 36.08
CA VAL A 280 13.30 38.70 37.04
C VAL A 280 13.27 39.65 38.22
N LEU A 281 13.00 39.10 39.41
CA LEU A 281 13.10 39.80 40.68
C LEU A 281 14.28 39.27 41.48
N ASN A 282 15.07 40.15 42.06
CA ASN A 282 16.09 39.79 43.05
C ASN A 282 15.47 39.56 44.43
N GLU A 283 16.30 39.20 45.42
CA GLU A 283 15.89 38.98 46.82
C GLU A 283 15.21 40.19 47.47
N ALA A 284 15.51 41.40 47.02
CA ALA A 284 14.91 42.64 47.52
C ALA A 284 13.57 42.96 46.83
N GLY A 285 13.07 42.10 45.94
CA GLY A 285 11.84 42.36 45.18
C GLY A 285 12.00 43.44 44.11
N ALA A 286 13.23 43.79 43.73
CA ALA A 286 13.51 44.73 42.65
C ALA A 286 13.72 44.00 41.32
N PHE A 287 13.24 44.60 40.23
CA PHE A 287 13.47 44.07 38.89
C PHE A 287 14.93 44.27 38.47
N VAL A 288 15.57 43.20 38.00
CA VAL A 288 17.00 43.21 37.64
C VAL A 288 17.23 42.55 36.28
N ASP A 289 18.17 43.11 35.53
CA ASP A 289 18.66 42.45 34.32
C ASP A 289 19.58 41.27 34.67
N ALA A 290 19.55 40.24 33.82
CA ALA A 290 20.27 39.01 34.05
C ALA A 290 20.96 38.52 32.77
N ALA A 291 22.19 38.05 32.89
CA ALA A 291 23.00 37.56 31.77
C ALA A 291 22.59 36.15 31.31
N VAL A 292 22.07 35.33 32.22
CA VAL A 292 21.62 33.97 31.93
C VAL A 292 20.14 33.86 32.22
N ASN A 293 19.34 33.61 31.18
CA ASN A 293 17.91 33.38 31.29
C ASN A 293 17.51 32.22 30.38
N ASP A 294 16.75 31.28 30.94
CA ASP A 294 16.21 30.13 30.21
C ASP A 294 14.72 30.05 30.45
N LEU A 295 13.97 29.73 29.40
CA LEU A 295 12.54 29.50 29.43
C LEU A 295 12.21 28.28 28.59
N VAL A 296 11.47 27.34 29.17
CA VAL A 296 10.97 26.13 28.52
C VAL A 296 9.45 26.07 28.70
N ILE A 297 8.73 25.81 27.62
CA ILE A 297 7.27 25.81 27.62
C ILE A 297 6.74 24.48 27.07
N PHE A 298 5.85 23.87 27.84
CA PHE A 298 5.11 22.66 27.50
C PHE A 298 3.64 23.04 27.33
N GLY A 299 3.14 23.00 26.10
CA GLY A 299 1.71 23.22 25.85
C GLY A 299 0.94 21.92 25.66
N ASN A 300 -0.38 22.06 25.55
CA ASN A 300 -1.27 20.94 25.29
C ASN A 300 -1.07 20.48 23.85
N ALA A 301 -0.48 19.30 23.66
CA ALA A 301 -0.34 18.70 22.35
C ALA A 301 -1.72 18.43 21.71
N SER A 302 -1.79 18.46 20.38
CA SER A 302 -3.01 18.12 19.64
C SER A 302 -3.49 16.70 19.98
N GLY A 303 -4.80 16.52 20.17
CA GLY A 303 -5.42 15.23 20.52
C GLY A 303 -5.38 14.85 22.00
N VAL A 304 -4.94 15.75 22.87
CA VAL A 304 -4.84 15.52 24.31
C VAL A 304 -5.98 16.19 25.06
N ILE A 305 -6.69 15.41 25.88
CA ILE A 305 -7.66 15.92 26.84
C ILE A 305 -6.97 16.02 28.22
N PRO A 306 -6.93 17.20 28.86
CA PRO A 306 -6.46 17.33 30.24
C PRO A 306 -7.23 16.42 31.20
N SER A 307 -6.58 15.95 32.28
CA SER A 307 -7.27 15.15 33.29
C SER A 307 -8.41 15.96 33.93
N THR A 308 -9.63 15.42 33.90
CA THR A 308 -10.84 16.09 34.40
C THR A 308 -11.19 15.73 35.85
N GLY A 309 -10.26 15.13 36.61
CA GLY A 309 -10.53 14.57 37.94
C GLY A 309 -9.59 15.01 39.07
N VAL A 310 -8.96 16.19 38.97
CA VAL A 310 -8.13 16.70 40.08
C VAL A 310 -9.05 17.28 41.16
N THR A 311 -9.18 16.58 42.28
CA THR A 311 -9.88 17.11 43.46
C THR A 311 -9.01 18.16 44.15
N ILE A 312 -9.57 19.36 44.34
CA ILE A 312 -8.96 20.38 45.18
C ILE A 312 -9.61 20.27 46.56
N GLU A 313 -8.86 19.77 47.54
CA GLU A 313 -9.29 19.78 48.93
C GLU A 313 -8.64 20.97 49.64
N ASN A 314 -9.45 21.97 49.97
CA ASN A 314 -9.03 23.01 50.89
C ASN A 314 -9.38 22.54 52.30
N ASN A 315 -8.37 22.16 53.09
CA ASN A 315 -8.61 21.89 54.50
C ASN A 315 -9.16 23.16 55.14
N PRO A 316 -10.35 23.12 55.77
CA PRO A 316 -10.82 24.24 56.55
C PRO A 316 -9.84 24.49 57.68
N SER A 317 -9.39 25.74 57.79
CA SER A 317 -8.61 26.27 58.92
C SER A 317 -9.34 26.13 60.24
#